data_AF-A0A1H6AUH9-F1
#
_entry.id   AF-A0A1H6AUH9-F1
#
_cell.length_a   1.000
_cell.length_b   1.000
_cell.length_c   1.000
_cell.angle_alpha   90.00
_cell.angle_beta   90.00
_cell.angle_gamma   90.00
#
_symmetry.space_group_name_H-M   'P 1'
#
loop_
_entity.id
_entity.type
_entity.pdbx_description
1 polymer ?
#
loop_
_entity_poly.entity_id
_entity_poly.type
_entity_poly.pdbx_seq_one_letter_code
_entity_poly.pdbx_strand_id
1 'polypeptide(L)'
;MQEIPVICGVHGSDPRRRIWHHLLKVKEMGFSGINNFPTHCIVDGHFRQVLEETGMGFDKEVEMVRIASKMDLFSIVYVAKPEEAIQMAEAGADAIIVHVGTTVGGSVGVKGASCTMEDAIERTNSIIEAVNKVNPKIFFLVHGGPINTPEDVRKILEKTNAHGFVGASSLERMGVEKSLTDLTKEFKKLTI
;
A
#
# COMPACT_ATOMS: atom_id res chain seq x y z
N MET A 1 -4.74 -13.12 24.15
CA MET A 1 -4.91 -12.87 22.71
C MET A 1 -4.24 -11.55 22.44
N GLN A 2 -3.28 -11.49 21.52
CA GLN A 2 -2.61 -10.23 21.19
C GLN A 2 -3.55 -9.44 20.29
N GLU A 3 -3.96 -8.24 20.69
CA GLU A 3 -4.78 -7.38 19.84
C GLU A 3 -3.90 -6.85 18.70
N ILE A 4 -4.31 -7.14 17.46
CA ILE A 4 -3.61 -6.70 16.25
C ILE A 4 -4.54 -5.68 15.56
N PRO A 5 -4.05 -4.46 15.26
CA PRO A 5 -4.87 -3.45 14.62
C PRO A 5 -5.30 -3.91 13.22
N VAL A 6 -6.55 -3.64 12.87
CA VAL A 6 -7.11 -3.96 11.55
C VAL A 6 -7.39 -2.66 10.81
N ILE A 7 -6.84 -2.55 9.60
CA ILE A 7 -6.93 -1.34 8.76
C ILE A 7 -7.92 -1.58 7.62
N CYS A 8 -8.82 -0.63 7.39
CA CYS A 8 -9.81 -0.71 6.32
C CYS A 8 -9.27 -0.10 5.02
N GLY A 9 -9.27 -0.86 3.92
CA GLY A 9 -9.09 -0.30 2.58
C GLY A 9 -10.31 0.52 2.17
N VAL A 10 -10.12 1.82 1.90
CA VAL A 10 -11.17 2.76 1.52
C VAL A 10 -10.88 3.35 0.15
N HIS A 11 -11.84 3.23 -0.75
CA HIS A 11 -11.80 3.84 -2.07
C HIS A 11 -12.13 5.34 -1.97
N GLY A 12 -11.11 6.18 -1.80
CA GLY A 12 -11.27 7.63 -1.55
C GLY A 12 -11.96 8.41 -2.67
N SER A 13 -11.83 7.93 -3.90
CA SER A 13 -12.41 8.52 -5.12
C SER A 13 -13.77 7.93 -5.52
N ASP A 14 -14.41 7.11 -4.69
CA ASP A 14 -15.72 6.54 -5.00
C ASP A 14 -16.80 7.65 -5.14
N PRO A 15 -17.31 7.94 -6.36
CA PRO A 15 -18.21 9.06 -6.59
C PRO A 15 -19.60 8.83 -5.98
N ARG A 16 -19.90 7.61 -5.52
CA ARG A 16 -21.17 7.26 -4.88
C ARG A 16 -21.14 7.47 -3.37
N ARG A 17 -19.98 7.77 -2.78
CA ARG A 17 -19.82 7.86 -1.33
C ARG A 17 -19.59 9.29 -0.88
N ARG A 18 -20.28 9.67 0.19
CA ARG A 18 -19.89 10.83 1.01
C ARG A 18 -18.82 10.33 1.98
N ILE A 19 -17.57 10.66 1.71
CA ILE A 19 -16.41 10.06 2.39
C ILE A 19 -16.48 10.19 3.91
N TRP A 20 -16.78 11.37 4.46
CA TRP A 20 -16.91 11.55 5.91
C TRP A 20 -17.96 10.59 6.54
N HIS A 21 -19.09 10.38 5.88
CA HIS A 21 -20.14 9.50 6.37
C HIS A 21 -19.73 8.02 6.26
N HIS A 22 -18.93 7.69 5.24
CA HIS A 22 -18.38 6.34 5.11
C HIS A 22 -17.33 6.05 6.19
N LEU A 23 -16.44 7.01 6.49
CA LEU A 23 -15.42 6.89 7.53
C LEU A 23 -16.02 6.75 8.93
N LEU A 24 -17.18 7.36 9.20
CA LEU A 24 -17.92 7.11 10.45
C LEU A 24 -18.29 5.63 10.58
N LYS A 25 -18.80 5.00 9.51
CA LYS A 25 -19.13 3.57 9.51
C LYS A 25 -17.88 2.71 9.70
N VAL A 26 -16.76 3.09 9.09
CA VAL A 26 -15.47 2.40 9.28
C VAL A 26 -15.06 2.41 10.76
N LYS A 27 -15.17 3.57 11.42
CA LYS A 27 -14.90 3.72 12.85
C LYS A 27 -15.87 2.90 13.71
N GLU A 28 -17.18 2.95 13.41
CA GLU A 28 -18.23 2.21 14.13
C GLU A 28 -18.07 0.68 14.01
N MET A 29 -17.55 0.19 12.88
CA MET A 29 -17.22 -1.24 12.69
C MET A 29 -16.01 -1.70 13.51
N GLY A 30 -15.29 -0.78 14.16
CA GLY A 30 -14.15 -1.09 15.02
C GLY A 30 -12.81 -1.22 14.30
N PHE A 31 -12.68 -0.73 13.06
CA PHE A 31 -11.38 -0.65 12.39
C PHE A 31 -10.46 0.35 13.11
N SER A 32 -9.18 -0.01 13.23
CA SER A 32 -8.18 0.83 13.88
C SER A 32 -7.72 2.00 13.01
N GLY A 33 -7.99 1.95 11.71
CA GLY A 33 -7.58 2.99 10.77
C GLY A 33 -7.97 2.69 9.33
N ILE A 34 -7.44 3.49 8.40
CA ILE A 34 -7.70 3.39 6.97
C ILE A 34 -6.42 3.27 6.13
N ASN A 35 -6.59 2.71 4.94
CA ASN A 35 -5.65 2.72 3.84
C ASN A 35 -6.39 3.16 2.57
N ASN A 36 -5.75 3.95 1.71
CA ASN A 36 -6.34 4.50 0.48
C ASN A 36 -6.41 3.47 -0.66
N PHE A 37 -6.86 2.25 -0.40
CA PHE A 37 -6.94 1.20 -1.42
C PHE A 37 -8.40 0.84 -1.76
N PRO A 38 -8.79 0.77 -3.06
CA PRO A 38 -7.97 0.98 -4.27
C PRO A 38 -7.42 2.41 -4.42
N THR A 39 -6.21 2.53 -4.99
CA THR A 39 -5.47 3.80 -5.12
C THR A 39 -5.15 4.15 -6.58
N HIS A 40 -5.08 5.44 -6.89
CA HIS A 40 -4.62 6.01 -8.15
C HIS A 40 -3.10 6.03 -8.25
N CYS A 41 -2.34 5.82 -7.16
CA CYS A 41 -0.88 5.83 -7.20
C CYS A 41 -0.29 4.69 -8.06
N ILE A 42 -1.08 3.65 -8.33
CA ILE A 42 -0.73 2.53 -9.22
C ILE A 42 -1.23 2.69 -10.66
N VAL A 43 -1.91 3.81 -10.96
CA VAL A 43 -2.46 4.12 -12.29
C VAL A 43 -1.61 5.19 -12.96
N ASP A 44 -1.22 4.97 -14.21
CA ASP A 44 -0.37 5.86 -14.99
C ASP A 44 -0.92 6.15 -16.40
N GLY A 45 -0.10 6.86 -17.19
CA GLY A 45 -0.39 7.16 -18.60
C GLY A 45 -1.63 8.01 -18.83
N HIS A 46 -2.21 7.86 -20.02
CA HIS A 46 -3.40 8.62 -20.43
C HIS A 46 -4.61 8.33 -19.53
N PHE A 47 -4.76 7.10 -19.04
CA PHE A 47 -5.89 6.76 -18.18
C PHE A 47 -5.83 7.49 -16.85
N ARG A 48 -4.64 7.61 -16.23
CA ARG A 48 -4.45 8.45 -15.03
C ARG A 48 -4.85 9.91 -15.31
N GLN A 49 -4.43 10.47 -16.43
CA GLN A 49 -4.76 11.86 -16.79
C GLN A 49 -6.27 12.08 -16.89
N VAL A 50 -6.99 11.16 -17.53
CA VAL A 50 -8.46 11.25 -17.64
C VAL A 50 -9.13 11.20 -16.26
N LEU A 51 -8.65 10.35 -15.34
CA LEU A 51 -9.20 10.28 -13.98
C LEU A 51 -8.99 11.58 -13.20
N GLU A 52 -7.82 12.18 -13.32
CA GLU A 52 -7.51 13.49 -12.71
C GLU A 52 -8.41 14.59 -13.28
N GLU A 53 -8.56 14.66 -14.61
CA GLU A 53 -9.38 15.69 -15.28
C GLU A 53 -10.88 15.56 -15.00
N THR A 54 -11.35 14.35 -14.70
CA THR A 54 -12.77 14.06 -14.43
C THR A 54 -13.15 14.11 -12.94
N GLY A 55 -12.22 14.53 -12.07
CA GLY A 55 -12.48 14.70 -10.64
C GLY A 55 -12.46 13.40 -9.84
N MET A 56 -11.85 12.34 -10.37
CA MET A 56 -11.58 11.07 -9.71
C MET A 56 -10.08 10.91 -9.41
N GLY A 57 -9.37 12.02 -9.23
CA GLY A 57 -7.93 12.05 -9.04
C GLY A 57 -7.46 11.58 -7.66
N PHE A 58 -6.14 11.55 -7.51
CA PHE A 58 -5.49 11.25 -6.23
C PHE A 58 -5.81 12.31 -5.16
N ASP A 59 -6.23 13.52 -5.57
CA ASP A 59 -6.73 14.57 -4.66
C ASP A 59 -7.86 14.08 -3.74
N LYS A 60 -8.71 13.17 -4.22
CA LYS A 60 -9.78 12.56 -3.43
C LYS A 60 -9.28 11.65 -2.34
N GLU A 61 -8.20 10.92 -2.60
CA GLU A 61 -7.53 10.09 -1.59
C GLU A 61 -6.87 10.97 -0.52
N VAL A 62 -6.23 12.07 -0.93
CA VAL A 62 -5.65 13.05 0.01
C VAL A 62 -6.73 13.70 0.88
N GLU A 63 -7.87 14.10 0.31
CA GLU A 63 -8.98 14.65 1.08
C GLU A 63 -9.60 13.63 2.04
N MET A 64 -9.69 12.37 1.65
CA MET A 64 -10.12 11.30 2.54
C MET A 64 -9.21 11.20 3.77
N VAL A 65 -7.89 11.25 3.60
CA VAL A 65 -6.93 11.24 4.71
C VAL A 65 -7.10 12.47 5.59
N ARG A 66 -7.28 13.65 5.00
CA ARG A 66 -7.53 14.90 5.74
C ARG A 66 -8.78 14.81 6.61
N ILE A 67 -9.84 14.16 6.12
CA ILE A 67 -11.05 13.91 6.91
C ILE A 67 -10.78 12.87 8.00
N ALA A 68 -10.08 11.77 7.70
CA ALA A 68 -9.74 10.73 8.66
C ALA A 68 -8.90 11.28 9.83
N SER A 69 -7.91 12.12 9.53
CA SER A 69 -7.09 12.81 10.54
C SER A 69 -7.94 13.67 11.48
N LYS A 70 -8.89 14.45 10.94
CA LYS A 70 -9.87 15.22 11.76
C LYS A 70 -10.79 14.33 12.61
N MET A 71 -10.94 13.06 12.26
CA MET A 71 -11.76 12.09 12.98
C MET A 71 -10.95 11.23 13.96
N ASP A 72 -9.65 11.52 14.13
CA ASP A 72 -8.73 10.73 14.95
C ASP A 72 -8.75 9.25 14.52
N LEU A 73 -8.71 9.03 13.21
CA LEU A 73 -8.55 7.72 12.59
C LEU A 73 -7.13 7.59 12.06
N PHE A 74 -6.42 6.56 12.52
CA PHE A 74 -5.09 6.24 12.02
C PHE A 74 -5.12 6.01 10.51
N SER A 75 -4.11 6.49 9.81
CA SER A 75 -4.02 6.42 8.37
C SER A 75 -2.64 5.93 7.91
N ILE A 76 -2.66 4.86 7.13
CA ILE A 76 -1.48 4.25 6.53
C ILE A 76 -1.71 4.16 5.03
N VAL A 77 -1.00 4.95 4.24
CA VAL A 77 -1.39 5.21 2.84
C VAL A 77 -0.33 4.86 1.81
N TYR A 78 -0.76 4.35 0.67
CA TYR A 78 0.06 4.10 -0.50
C TYR A 78 0.34 5.38 -1.27
N VAL A 79 1.60 5.58 -1.63
CA VAL A 79 2.08 6.64 -2.52
C VAL A 79 3.14 6.09 -3.45
N ALA A 80 3.25 6.63 -4.67
CA ALA A 80 4.26 6.20 -5.64
C ALA A 80 5.25 7.31 -6.03
N LYS A 81 4.96 8.57 -5.67
CA LYS A 81 5.79 9.74 -6.04
C LYS A 81 5.96 10.72 -4.87
N PRO A 82 7.07 11.49 -4.84
CA PRO A 82 7.34 12.46 -3.77
C PRO A 82 6.23 13.51 -3.58
N GLU A 83 5.63 13.98 -4.66
CA GLU A 83 4.60 15.04 -4.61
C GLU A 83 3.32 14.53 -3.93
N GLU A 84 2.89 13.31 -4.28
CA GLU A 84 1.76 12.63 -3.64
C GLU A 84 2.05 12.36 -2.15
N ALA A 85 3.30 12.01 -1.82
CA ALA A 85 3.72 11.76 -0.45
C ALA A 85 3.70 13.04 0.42
N ILE A 86 4.14 14.17 -0.13
CA ILE A 86 4.02 15.49 0.53
C ILE A 86 2.55 15.80 0.80
N GLN A 87 1.67 15.65 -0.19
CA GLN A 87 0.24 15.93 -0.02
C GLN A 87 -0.40 15.07 1.07
N MET A 88 -0.05 13.78 1.12
CA MET A 88 -0.52 12.87 2.19
C MET A 88 0.02 13.28 3.56
N ALA A 89 1.28 13.68 3.64
CA ALA A 89 1.89 14.16 4.88
C ALA A 89 1.20 15.44 5.39
N GLU A 90 0.92 16.40 4.51
CA GLU A 90 0.19 17.64 4.84
C GLU A 90 -1.28 17.37 5.21
N ALA A 91 -1.88 16.32 4.65
CA ALA A 91 -3.23 15.88 5.01
C ALA A 91 -3.29 15.23 6.40
N GLY A 92 -2.14 14.92 7.03
CA GLY A 92 -2.07 14.31 8.35
C GLY A 92 -2.01 12.79 8.32
N ALA A 93 -1.42 12.20 7.27
CA ALA A 93 -1.11 10.78 7.25
C ALA A 93 -0.18 10.40 8.41
N ASP A 94 -0.45 9.27 9.08
CA ASP A 94 0.40 8.77 10.17
C ASP A 94 1.54 7.90 9.65
N ALA A 95 1.27 7.14 8.59
CA ALA A 95 2.24 6.26 7.94
C ALA A 95 2.13 6.32 6.42
N ILE A 96 3.27 6.19 5.75
CA ILE A 96 3.35 6.16 4.29
C ILE A 96 3.95 4.83 3.84
N ILE A 97 3.24 4.13 2.98
CA ILE A 97 3.72 2.95 2.27
C ILE A 97 4.20 3.39 0.89
N VAL A 98 5.51 3.35 0.68
CA VAL A 98 6.13 3.57 -0.63
C VAL A 98 5.81 2.39 -1.52
N HIS A 99 4.98 2.62 -2.54
CA HIS A 99 4.58 1.63 -3.53
C HIS A 99 5.49 1.70 -4.76
N VAL A 100 6.40 0.72 -4.91
CA VAL A 100 7.38 0.69 -6.01
C VAL A 100 6.91 -0.18 -7.20
N GLY A 101 5.61 -0.11 -7.52
CA GLY A 101 4.97 -0.93 -8.56
C GLY A 101 4.48 -2.30 -8.09
N THR A 102 3.88 -3.08 -8.98
CA THR A 102 3.26 -4.39 -8.66
C THR A 102 4.30 -5.47 -8.35
N THR A 103 4.10 -6.25 -7.29
CA THR A 103 5.05 -7.30 -6.85
C THR A 103 5.27 -8.38 -7.91
N VAL A 104 6.54 -8.70 -8.18
CA VAL A 104 6.94 -9.81 -9.07
C VAL A 104 6.77 -11.17 -8.37
N GLY A 105 6.28 -12.16 -9.11
CA GLY A 105 6.27 -13.57 -8.69
C GLY A 105 4.88 -14.21 -8.56
N GLY A 106 4.83 -15.54 -8.45
CA GLY A 106 3.59 -16.35 -8.47
C GLY A 106 3.08 -16.69 -9.87
N SER A 107 2.03 -17.50 -9.96
CA SER A 107 1.44 -17.94 -11.24
C SER A 107 0.81 -16.81 -12.07
N VAL A 108 0.32 -15.75 -11.40
CA VAL A 108 -0.38 -14.58 -11.98
C VAL A 108 0.42 -13.27 -11.83
N GLY A 109 1.60 -13.30 -11.21
CA GLY A 109 2.40 -12.09 -10.99
C GLY A 109 2.93 -11.46 -12.27
N VAL A 110 3.19 -10.15 -12.20
CA VAL A 110 3.74 -9.39 -13.32
C VAL A 110 5.17 -9.85 -13.61
N LYS A 111 5.41 -10.34 -14.82
CA LYS A 111 6.73 -10.89 -15.24
C LYS A 111 7.67 -9.84 -15.84
N GLY A 112 7.17 -8.67 -16.25
CA GLY A 112 7.94 -7.70 -17.04
C GLY A 112 7.74 -6.21 -16.71
N ALA A 113 6.92 -5.87 -15.71
CA ALA A 113 6.63 -4.47 -15.33
C ALA A 113 7.02 -4.15 -13.88
N SER A 114 8.14 -4.73 -13.41
CA SER A 114 8.74 -4.33 -12.14
C SER A 114 10.00 -3.53 -12.37
N CYS A 115 10.20 -2.51 -11.54
CA CYS A 115 11.47 -1.81 -11.45
C CYS A 115 12.58 -2.72 -10.89
N THR A 116 13.83 -2.28 -11.02
CA THR A 116 14.97 -2.93 -10.37
C THR A 116 14.96 -2.66 -8.86
N MET A 117 15.81 -3.37 -8.09
CA MET A 117 15.96 -3.10 -6.66
C MET A 117 16.61 -1.73 -6.44
N GLU A 118 17.54 -1.35 -7.30
CA GLU A 118 18.19 -0.04 -7.31
C GLU A 118 17.15 1.07 -7.50
N ASP A 119 16.26 0.94 -8.49
CA ASP A 119 15.16 1.90 -8.70
C ASP A 119 14.22 1.98 -7.48
N ALA A 120 13.93 0.83 -6.85
CA ALA A 120 13.08 0.77 -5.67
C ALA A 120 13.70 1.53 -4.49
N ILE A 121 15.02 1.37 -4.28
CA ILE A 121 15.79 2.09 -3.26
C ILE A 121 15.77 3.60 -3.53
N GLU A 122 16.06 4.01 -4.77
CA GLU A 122 16.09 5.43 -5.17
C GLU A 122 14.73 6.10 -4.95
N ARG A 123 13.65 5.47 -5.43
CA ARG A 123 12.27 5.99 -5.26
C ARG A 123 11.88 6.08 -3.79
N THR A 124 12.22 5.06 -3.00
CA THR A 124 11.94 5.03 -1.57
C THR A 124 12.64 6.18 -0.85
N ASN A 125 13.94 6.36 -1.08
CA ASN A 125 14.70 7.45 -0.46
C ASN A 125 14.18 8.82 -0.89
N SER A 126 13.83 8.99 -2.18
CA SER A 126 13.27 10.25 -2.69
C SER A 126 11.97 10.66 -1.98
N ILE A 127 11.06 9.69 -1.75
CA ILE A 127 9.82 9.93 -1.01
C ILE A 127 10.09 10.23 0.47
N ILE A 128 10.94 9.43 1.12
CA ILE A 128 11.27 9.63 2.54
C ILE A 128 11.88 11.01 2.77
N GLU A 129 12.84 11.42 1.93
CA GLU A 129 13.48 12.72 2.02
C GLU A 129 12.50 13.87 1.80
N ALA A 130 11.58 13.73 0.84
CA ALA A 130 10.57 14.74 0.57
C ALA A 130 9.61 14.91 1.76
N VAL A 131 9.13 13.81 2.33
CA VAL A 131 8.20 13.85 3.47
C VAL A 131 8.89 14.32 4.74
N ASN A 132 10.13 13.92 5.00
CA ASN A 132 10.87 14.34 6.20
C ASN A 132 11.06 15.87 6.29
N LYS A 133 11.07 16.58 5.15
CA LYS A 133 11.10 18.05 5.11
C LYS A 133 9.78 18.69 5.56
N VAL A 134 8.67 17.94 5.48
CA VAL A 134 7.31 18.42 5.75
C VAL A 134 6.83 17.95 7.11
N ASN A 135 6.96 16.65 7.40
CA ASN A 135 6.54 16.04 8.65
C ASN A 135 7.49 14.88 9.03
N PRO A 136 8.49 15.11 9.89
CA PRO A 136 9.46 14.10 10.29
C PRO A 136 8.91 13.05 11.28
N LYS A 137 7.63 13.15 11.69
CA LYS A 137 7.00 12.18 12.60
C LYS A 137 6.38 10.99 11.87
N ILE A 138 6.20 11.08 10.55
CA ILE A 138 5.63 10.01 9.74
C ILE A 138 6.62 8.86 9.67
N PHE A 139 6.13 7.64 9.86
CA PHE A 139 6.94 6.45 9.63
C PHE A 139 6.62 5.83 8.26
N PHE A 140 7.68 5.34 7.63
CA PHE A 140 7.62 4.77 6.29
C PHE A 140 7.65 3.25 6.31
N LEU A 141 6.90 2.66 5.38
CA LEU A 141 6.95 1.26 5.03
C LEU A 141 7.16 1.14 3.51
N VAL A 142 7.58 -0.03 3.04
CA VAL A 142 7.77 -0.30 1.61
C VAL A 142 6.87 -1.44 1.14
N HIS A 143 6.47 -1.38 -0.13
CA HIS A 143 5.63 -2.38 -0.77
C HIS A 143 5.87 -2.47 -2.27
N GLY A 144 5.79 -3.68 -2.82
CA GLY A 144 5.66 -3.88 -4.26
C GLY A 144 6.98 -4.12 -5.00
N GLY A 145 6.89 -4.14 -6.33
CA GLY A 145 8.01 -4.31 -7.26
C GLY A 145 8.88 -5.53 -6.94
N PRO A 146 10.21 -5.36 -6.77
CA PRO A 146 11.13 -6.46 -6.50
C PRO A 146 11.11 -6.94 -5.04
N ILE A 147 10.31 -6.34 -4.15
CA ILE A 147 10.30 -6.63 -2.71
C ILE A 147 9.29 -7.76 -2.44
N ASN A 148 9.76 -9.02 -2.51
CA ASN A 148 8.88 -10.18 -2.39
C ASN A 148 9.26 -11.12 -1.23
N THR A 149 10.55 -11.39 -1.03
CA THR A 149 11.04 -12.32 0.00
C THR A 149 11.59 -11.60 1.22
N PRO A 150 11.78 -12.28 2.38
CA PRO A 150 12.44 -11.68 3.53
C PRO A 150 13.85 -11.13 3.22
N GLU A 151 14.56 -11.73 2.27
CA GLU A 151 15.87 -11.25 1.82
C GLU A 151 15.75 -9.93 1.05
N ASP A 152 14.74 -9.79 0.20
CA ASP A 152 14.48 -8.54 -0.52
C ASP A 152 14.06 -7.42 0.43
N VAL A 153 13.23 -7.76 1.43
CA VAL A 153 12.86 -6.84 2.52
C VAL A 153 14.10 -6.39 3.29
N ARG A 154 15.01 -7.31 3.65
CA ARG A 154 16.26 -6.94 4.32
C ARG A 154 17.07 -5.96 3.47
N LYS A 155 17.28 -6.26 2.18
CA LYS A 155 18.06 -5.42 1.27
C LYS A 155 17.54 -3.99 1.20
N ILE A 156 16.23 -3.81 1.06
CA ILE A 156 15.68 -2.45 0.96
C ILE A 156 15.71 -1.70 2.29
N LEU A 157 15.46 -2.38 3.42
CA LEU A 157 15.54 -1.75 4.75
C LEU A 157 16.98 -1.39 5.15
N GLU A 158 17.99 -2.12 4.68
CA GLU A 158 19.40 -1.78 4.90
C GLU A 158 19.87 -0.56 4.07
N LYS A 159 19.15 -0.21 3.01
CA LYS A 159 19.54 0.82 2.03
C LYS A 159 18.64 2.06 2.06
N THR A 160 17.65 2.07 2.93
CA THR A 160 16.67 3.17 3.06
C THR A 160 16.34 3.40 4.52
N ASN A 161 15.72 4.54 4.84
CA ASN A 161 15.21 4.82 6.18
C ASN A 161 13.77 4.33 6.40
N ALA A 162 13.32 3.33 5.63
CA ALA A 162 12.03 2.71 5.85
C ALA A 162 12.04 1.86 7.14
N HIS A 163 10.92 1.84 7.86
CA HIS A 163 10.81 1.19 9.17
C HIS A 163 10.26 -0.24 9.07
N GLY A 164 9.79 -0.66 7.90
CA GLY A 164 9.19 -1.97 7.72
C GLY A 164 8.62 -2.19 6.33
N PHE A 165 7.88 -3.29 6.19
CA PHE A 165 7.34 -3.77 4.92
C PHE A 165 5.87 -4.15 5.06
N VAL A 166 5.07 -3.82 4.05
CA VAL A 166 3.68 -4.29 3.94
C VAL A 166 3.62 -5.43 2.94
N GLY A 167 3.42 -6.64 3.44
CA GLY A 167 3.13 -7.81 2.62
C GLY A 167 1.63 -7.99 2.43
N ALA A 168 1.18 -8.02 1.17
CA ALA A 168 -0.18 -8.41 0.82
C ALA A 168 -0.15 -9.77 0.12
N SER A 169 -0.24 -9.75 -1.21
CA SER A 169 -0.22 -10.96 -2.04
C SER A 169 1.02 -11.84 -1.85
N SER A 170 2.18 -11.29 -1.49
CA SER A 170 3.39 -12.08 -1.25
C SER A 170 3.24 -13.03 -0.07
N LEU A 171 2.70 -12.53 1.06
CA LEU A 171 2.52 -13.33 2.27
C LEU A 171 1.42 -14.37 2.11
N GLU A 172 0.28 -13.99 1.54
CA GLU A 172 -0.85 -14.91 1.33
C GLU A 172 -0.47 -16.05 0.38
N ARG A 173 0.21 -15.74 -0.74
CA ARG A 173 0.60 -16.75 -1.73
C ARG A 173 1.71 -17.67 -1.20
N MET A 174 2.76 -17.10 -0.61
CA MET A 174 3.85 -17.90 -0.07
C MET A 174 3.39 -18.83 1.07
N GLY A 175 2.42 -18.40 1.88
CA GLY A 175 1.88 -19.20 2.97
C GLY A 175 0.96 -20.35 2.53
N VAL A 176 0.21 -20.18 1.43
CA VAL A 176 -0.89 -21.09 1.08
C VAL A 176 -0.66 -21.88 -0.22
N GLU A 177 -0.11 -21.29 -1.27
CA GLU A 177 -0.11 -21.92 -2.60
C GLU A 177 0.65 -23.25 -2.61
N LYS A 178 1.85 -23.27 -2.04
CA LYS A 178 2.70 -24.47 -2.03
C LYS A 178 2.11 -25.55 -1.12
N SER A 179 1.69 -25.18 0.08
CA SER A 179 1.16 -26.13 1.07
C SER A 179 -0.10 -26.81 0.56
N LEU A 180 -1.04 -26.05 -0.01
CA LEU A 180 -2.27 -26.61 -0.58
C LEU A 180 -2.00 -27.49 -1.81
N THR A 181 -1.09 -27.06 -2.68
CA THR A 181 -0.69 -27.83 -3.87
C THR A 181 -0.04 -29.15 -3.50
N ASP A 182 0.90 -29.13 -2.55
CA ASP A 182 1.64 -30.31 -2.14
C ASP A 182 0.73 -31.29 -1.40
N LEU A 183 -0.15 -30.81 -0.52
CA LEU A 183 -1.18 -31.63 0.13
C LEU A 183 -2.11 -32.30 -0.90
N THR A 184 -2.56 -31.56 -1.92
CA THR A 184 -3.41 -32.10 -2.99
C THR A 184 -2.69 -33.21 -3.78
N LYS A 185 -1.39 -33.03 -4.07
CA LYS A 185 -0.59 -34.07 -4.73
C LYS A 185 -0.47 -35.33 -3.87
N GLU A 186 -0.33 -35.19 -2.55
CA GLU A 186 -0.30 -36.34 -1.64
C GLU A 186 -1.61 -37.13 -1.67
N PHE A 187 -2.76 -36.45 -1.59
CA PHE A 187 -4.07 -37.11 -1.75
C PHE A 187 -4.19 -37.84 -3.09
N LYS A 188 -3.69 -37.25 -4.19
CA LYS A 188 -3.73 -37.86 -5.52
C LYS A 188 -2.80 -39.06 -5.71
N LYS A 189 -1.81 -39.26 -4.82
CA LYS A 189 -0.89 -40.41 -4.84
C LYS A 189 -1.44 -41.64 -4.12
N LEU A 190 -2.54 -41.50 -3.37
CA LEU A 190 -3.17 -42.64 -2.70
C LEU A 190 -3.64 -43.65 -3.76
N THR A 191 -3.07 -44.85 -3.73
CA THR A 191 -3.55 -46.02 -4.46
C THR A 191 -4.36 -46.88 -3.51
N ILE A 192 -5.64 -47.07 -3.85
CA ILE A 192 -6.60 -47.93 -3.15
C ILE A 192 -7.02 -49.01 -4.13
#